data_AF-A0A1F6GKP9-F1
#
_entry.id   AF-A0A1F6GKP9-F1
#
_cell.length_a   1.000
_cell.length_b   1.000
_cell.length_c   1.000
_cell.angle_alpha   90.00
_cell.angle_beta   90.00
_cell.angle_gamma   90.00
#
_symmetry.space_group_name_H-M   'P 1'
#
loop_
_entity.id
_entity.type
_entity.pdbx_description
1 polymer ?
#
loop_
_entity_poly.entity_id
_entity_poly.type
_entity_poly.pdbx_seq_one_letter_code
_entity_poly.pdbx_strand_id
1 'polypeptide(L)' 'MAKIVKNTVKTGAYSSVSEFFRDLLRDWQAGELLRDLDKSRLEIAAGKGKVLKSLKELR' A
#
# COMPACT_ATOMS: atom_id res chain seq x y z
N MET A 1 21.27 -15.96 2.90
CA MET A 1 20.19 -14.96 3.09
C MET A 1 20.59 -13.82 4.05
N ALA A 2 20.91 -14.09 5.33
CA ALA A 2 21.22 -13.05 6.31
C ALA A 2 22.37 -12.07 5.91
N LYS A 3 23.41 -12.56 5.21
CA LYS A 3 24.50 -11.71 4.68
C LYS A 3 24.02 -10.73 3.61
N ILE A 4 23.08 -11.15 2.76
CA ILE A 4 22.48 -10.31 1.71
C ILE A 4 21.68 -9.20 2.38
N VAL A 5 20.79 -9.56 3.32
CA VAL A 5 19.99 -8.58 4.08
C VAL A 5 20.87 -7.56 4.79
N LYS A 6 21.95 -7.99 5.47
CA LYS A 6 22.90 -7.08 6.13
C LYS A 6 23.59 -6.13 5.15
N ASN A 7 23.93 -6.61 3.96
CA ASN A 7 24.52 -5.77 2.91
C ASN A 7 23.50 -4.75 2.40
N THR A 8 22.27 -5.18 2.10
CA THR A 8 21.18 -4.31 1.62
C THR A 8 20.83 -3.23 2.64
N VAL A 9 20.78 -3.57 3.94
CA VAL A 9 20.58 -2.59 5.02
C VAL A 9 21.66 -1.51 4.99
N LYS A 10 22.94 -1.92 4.86
CA LYS A 10 24.07 -0.98 4.79
C LYS A 10 24.06 -0.13 3.52
N THR A 11 23.80 -0.72 2.36
CA THR A 11 23.82 0.00 1.07
C THR A 11 22.60 0.88 0.85
N GLY A 12 21.44 0.46 1.37
CA GLY A 12 20.19 1.21 1.32
C GLY A 12 20.03 2.24 2.44
N ALA A 13 21.07 2.44 3.26
CA ALA A 13 21.09 3.39 4.38
C ALA A 13 19.98 3.17 5.44
N TYR A 14 19.56 1.93 5.65
CA TYR A 14 18.61 1.58 6.72
C TYR A 14 19.32 1.54 8.07
N SER A 15 18.70 2.14 9.09
CA SER A 15 19.11 2.15 10.50
C SER A 15 19.10 0.75 11.14
N SER A 16 18.27 -0.18 10.65
CA SER A 16 18.17 -1.54 11.18
C SER A 16 17.54 -2.52 10.19
N VAL A 17 17.72 -3.82 10.45
CA VAL A 17 17.04 -4.90 9.69
C VAL A 17 15.53 -4.78 9.80
N SER A 18 15.00 -4.45 10.99
CA SER A 18 13.56 -4.26 11.19
C SER A 18 13.01 -3.08 10.40
N GLU A 19 13.78 -2.01 10.22
CA GLU A 19 13.38 -0.90 9.38
C GLU A 19 13.28 -1.32 7.91
N PHE A 20 14.30 -2.01 7.39
CA PHE A 20 14.27 -2.55 6.04
C PHE A 20 13.03 -3.40 5.78
N PHE A 21 12.66 -4.30 6.71
CA PHE A 21 11.43 -5.09 6.55
C PHE A 21 10.15 -4.28 6.67
N ARG A 22 10.11 -3.21 7.49
CA ARG A 22 8.95 -2.30 7.56
C ARG A 22 8.74 -1.56 6.25
N ASP A 23 9.82 -1.17 5.60
CA ASP A 23 9.80 -0.51 4.30
C ASP A 23 9.26 -1.44 3.22
N LEU A 24 9.80 -2.66 3.13
CA LEU A 24 9.27 -3.70 2.23
C LEU A 24 7.79 -4.01 2.47
N LEU A 25 7.37 -4.07 3.73
CA LEU A 25 5.97 -4.31 4.07
C LEU A 25 5.09 -3.16 3.60
N ARG A 26 5.55 -1.91 3.74
CA ARG A 26 4.82 -0.72 3.29
C ARG A 26 4.68 -0.71 1.77
N ASP A 27 5.73 -1.05 1.04
CA ASP A 27 5.69 -1.14 -0.43
C ASP A 27 4.70 -2.21 -0.89
N TRP A 28 4.72 -3.38 -0.25
CA TRP A 28 3.74 -4.43 -0.52
C TRP A 28 2.30 -3.97 -0.24
N GLN A 29 2.07 -3.33 0.92
CA GLN A 29 0.76 -2.79 1.27
C GLN A 29 0.29 -1.70 0.30
N ALA A 30 1.20 -0.87 -0.21
CA ALA A 30 0.88 0.14 -1.22
C ALA A 30 0.41 -0.50 -2.54
N GLY A 31 1.02 -1.62 -2.95
CA GLY A 31 0.59 -2.40 -4.11
C GLY A 31 -0.81 -3.00 -3.91
N GLU A 32 -1.08 -3.58 -2.75
CA GLU A 32 -2.41 -4.12 -2.43
C GLU A 32 -3.47 -3.01 -2.39
N LEU A 33 -3.15 -1.85 -1.78
CA LEU A 33 -4.03 -0.69 -1.76
C LEU A 33 -4.36 -0.19 -3.18
N LEU A 34 -3.35 -0.11 -4.07
CA LEU A 34 -3.57 0.28 -5.46
C LEU A 34 -4.53 -0.67 -6.17
N ARG A 35 -4.35 -1.99 -5.99
CA ARG A 35 -5.24 -3.00 -6.57
C ARG A 35 -6.68 -2.85 -6.07
N ASP A 36 -6.86 -2.61 -4.78
CA ASP A 36 -8.19 -2.43 -4.19
C ASP A 36 -8.86 -1.15 -4.69
N LEU A 37 -8.11 -0.06 -4.85
CA LEU A 37 -8.59 1.19 -5.44
C LEU A 37 -9.01 1.01 -6.90
N ASP A 38 -8.22 0.30 -7.71
CA ASP A 38 -8.55 0.05 -9.11
C ASP A 38 -9.79 -0.84 -9.25
N LYS A 39 -9.94 -1.84 -8.37
CA LYS A 39 -11.17 -2.63 -8.28
C LYS A 39 -12.36 -1.73 -7.94
N SER A 40 -12.23 -0.85 -6.95
CA SER A 40 -13.29 0.08 -6.56
C SER A 40 -13.67 1.03 -7.71
N ARG A 41 -12.69 1.54 -8.46
CA ARG A 41 -12.93 2.38 -9.66
C ARG A 41 -13.74 1.64 -10.73
N LEU A 42 -13.43 0.36 -10.98
CA LEU A 42 -14.20 -0.47 -11.92
C LEU A 42 -15.63 -0.69 -11.43
N GLU A 43 -15.83 -0.92 -10.13
CA GLU A 43 -17.17 -1.07 -9.55
C GLU A 43 -18.01 0.22 -9.69
N ILE A 44 -17.40 1.38 -9.44
CA ILE A 44 -18.04 2.68 -9.63
C ILE A 44 -18.40 2.90 -11.12
N ALA A 45 -17.47 2.61 -12.04
CA ALA A 45 -17.71 2.73 -13.48
C ALA A 45 -18.81 1.78 -13.98
N ALA A 46 -18.94 0.61 -13.38
CA ALA A 46 -20.01 -0.34 -13.64
C ALA A 46 -21.37 0.05 -12.99
N GLY A 47 -21.45 1.22 -12.34
CA GLY A 47 -22.68 1.74 -11.73
C GLY A 47 -23.00 1.16 -10.35
N LYS A 48 -22.06 0.43 -9.72
CA LYS A 48 -22.24 -0.13 -8.36
C LYS A 48 -21.90 0.87 -7.24
N GLY A 49 -21.41 2.06 -7.60
CA GLY A 49 -21.09 3.12 -6.67
C GLY A 49 -22.33 3.91 -6.21
N LYS A 50 -22.27 4.47 -5.00
CA LYS A 50 -23.28 5.42 -4.50
C LYS A 50 -22.80 6.85 -4.74
N VAL A 51 -23.58 7.65 -5.46
CA VAL A 51 -23.36 9.09 -5.57
C VAL A 51 -23.88 9.75 -4.29
N LEU A 52 -22.98 10.33 -3.51
CA LEU A 52 -23.35 11.09 -2.32
C LEU A 52 -23.65 12.53 -2.74
N LYS A 53 -24.82 13.06 -2.37
CA LYS A 53 -25.19 14.46 -2.65
C LYS A 53 -24.62 15.43 -1.62
N SER A 54 -24.16 14.92 -0.48
CA SER A 54 -23.50 15.71 0.56
C SER A 54 -22.68 14.83 1.49
N LEU A 55 -21.77 15.44 2.26
CA LEU A 55 -20.98 14.74 3.30
C LEU A 55 -21.85 14.09 4.40
N LYS A 56 -23.10 14.55 4.58
CA LYS A 56 -24.02 13.93 5.55
C LYS A 56 -24.39 12.50 5.17
N GLU A 57 -24.35 12.16 3.88
CA GLU A 57 -24.72 10.83 3.36
C GLU A 57 -23.58 9.79 3.46
N LEU A 58 -22.41 10.21 3.95
CA LEU A 58 -21.21 9.38 4.12
C LEU A 58 -21.18 8.62 5.46
N ARG A 59 -22.01 9.00 6.43
CA ARG A 59 -22.06 8.39 7.78
C ARG A 59 -23.23 7.45 7.95
#